data_AF-A0A674JVB0-F1
#
_entry.id   AF-A0A674JVB0-F1
#
_cell.length_a   1.000
_cell.length_b   1.000
_cell.length_c   1.000
_cell.angle_alpha   90.00
_cell.angle_beta   90.00
_cell.angle_gamma   90.00
#
_symmetry.space_group_name_H-M   'P 1'
#
loop_
_entity.id
_entity.type
_entity.pdbx_description
1 polymer ?
#
loop_
_entity_poly.entity_id
_entity_poly.type
_entity_poly.pdbx_seq_one_letter_code
_entity_poly.pdbx_strand_id
1 'polypeptide(L)'
;MASSSTVLMRLMASAYSVAHRAGTIVRNVMAGGDLGIVEKCGPNDLQTKADRLVQMSICSSLARKFPRVTIIGEEDLPSHDVDEELIEDGQCEEILKKAFPPQYSSIKEEELVVWVDPLDGTKEYTEGLLDHVTVLIGIAYEGKAIAGVINQPFYNYEVINALILLERHISSSYTFCSTVLDLQYIPHFTR
;
A
#
# COMPACT_ATOMS: atom_id res chain seq x y z
N MET A 1 -26.16 3.86 -20.45
CA MET A 1 -25.51 2.57 -20.11
C MET A 1 -24.40 2.87 -19.12
N ALA A 2 -24.41 2.26 -17.94
CA ALA A 2 -23.29 2.42 -17.00
C ALA A 2 -22.05 1.78 -17.66
N SER A 3 -21.06 2.60 -18.00
CA SER A 3 -19.76 2.11 -18.44
C SER A 3 -19.19 1.26 -17.30
N SER A 4 -19.03 -0.04 -17.49
CA SER A 4 -18.32 -0.88 -16.53
C SER A 4 -16.91 -0.32 -16.34
N SER A 5 -16.48 -0.09 -15.09
CA SER A 5 -15.13 0.44 -14.82
C SER A 5 -14.07 -0.51 -15.38
N THR A 6 -13.05 0.05 -16.02
CA THR A 6 -11.97 -0.72 -16.68
C THR A 6 -11.19 -1.57 -15.66
N VAL A 7 -10.45 -2.58 -16.14
CA VAL A 7 -9.63 -3.45 -15.26
C VAL A 7 -8.70 -2.60 -14.40
N LEU A 8 -8.00 -1.63 -15.01
CA LEU A 8 -7.10 -0.72 -14.32
C LEU A 8 -7.80 0.08 -13.22
N MET A 9 -9.01 0.58 -13.47
CA MET A 9 -9.76 1.34 -12.48
C MET A 9 -10.21 0.49 -11.29
N ARG A 10 -10.64 -0.75 -11.56
CA ARG A 10 -10.97 -1.70 -10.48
C ARG A 10 -9.73 -2.08 -9.68
N LEU A 11 -8.59 -2.29 -10.35
CA LEU A 11 -7.32 -2.59 -9.69
C LEU A 11 -6.87 -1.42 -8.82
N MET A 12 -6.87 -0.20 -9.35
CA MET A 12 -6.55 1.03 -8.63
C MET A 12 -7.44 1.25 -7.40
N ALA A 13 -8.76 1.06 -7.56
CA ALA A 13 -9.72 1.19 -6.47
C ALA A 13 -9.52 0.12 -5.38
N SER A 14 -9.15 -1.11 -5.77
CA SER A 14 -8.83 -2.18 -4.82
C SER A 14 -7.51 -1.92 -4.11
N ALA A 15 -6.46 -1.54 -4.86
CA ALA A 15 -5.15 -1.21 -4.32
C ALA A 15 -5.25 -0.09 -3.27
N TYR A 16 -6.11 0.91 -3.49
CA TYR A 16 -6.35 1.96 -2.49
C TYR A 16 -6.88 1.40 -1.16
N SER A 17 -7.93 0.57 -1.21
CA SER A 17 -8.50 -0.06 -0.01
C SER A 17 -7.49 -0.97 0.68
N VAL A 18 -6.77 -1.77 -0.11
CA VAL A 18 -5.74 -2.69 0.37
C VAL A 18 -4.57 -1.94 1.02
N ALA A 19 -4.11 -0.83 0.45
CA ALA A 19 -3.08 0.01 1.07
C ALA A 19 -3.56 0.63 2.38
N HIS A 20 -4.84 1.02 2.48
CA HIS A 20 -5.42 1.48 3.75
C HIS A 20 -5.43 0.36 4.82
N ARG A 21 -5.74 -0.88 4.43
CA ARG A 21 -5.60 -2.03 5.33
C ARG A 21 -4.15 -2.23 5.76
N ALA A 22 -3.20 -2.14 4.83
CA ALA A 22 -1.78 -2.21 5.12
C ALA A 22 -1.34 -1.17 6.16
N GLY A 23 -1.74 0.10 6.01
CA GLY A 23 -1.45 1.14 7.02
C GLY A 23 -1.99 0.80 8.42
N THR A 24 -3.12 0.10 8.51
CA THR A 24 -3.63 -0.40 9.79
C THR A 24 -2.76 -1.50 10.38
N ILE A 25 -2.27 -2.42 9.55
CA ILE A 25 -1.36 -3.49 9.96
C ILE A 25 -0.05 -2.89 10.49
N VAL A 26 0.55 -1.93 9.76
CA VAL A 26 1.78 -1.24 10.18
C VAL A 26 1.63 -0.60 11.56
N ARG A 27 0.51 0.12 11.80
CA ARG A 27 0.25 0.74 13.10
C ARG A 27 0.05 -0.29 14.21
N ASN A 28 -0.65 -1.38 13.93
CA ASN A 28 -0.92 -2.44 14.92
C ASN A 28 0.36 -3.16 15.34
N VAL A 29 1.28 -3.43 14.41
CA VAL A 29 2.59 -4.01 14.71
C VAL A 29 3.40 -3.08 15.61
N MET A 30 3.46 -1.78 15.28
CA MET A 30 4.17 -0.78 16.09
C MET A 30 3.58 -0.69 17.50
N ALA A 31 2.25 -0.61 17.62
CA ALA A 31 1.57 -0.56 18.91
C ALA A 31 1.76 -1.83 19.76
N GLY A 32 2.03 -2.98 19.11
CA GLY A 32 2.31 -4.24 19.79
C GLY A 32 3.70 -4.30 20.45
N GLY A 33 4.64 -3.44 20.06
CA GLY A 33 5.97 -3.30 20.67
C GLY A 33 6.99 -4.38 20.29
N ASP A 34 6.56 -5.54 19.80
CA ASP A 34 7.44 -6.55 19.21
C ASP A 34 7.43 -6.45 17.67
N LEU A 35 8.45 -5.80 17.13
CA LEU A 35 8.63 -5.62 15.69
C LEU A 35 9.11 -6.89 14.99
N GLY A 36 9.63 -7.90 15.69
CA GLY A 36 10.15 -9.12 15.06
C GLY A 36 11.18 -8.84 13.96
N ILE A 37 12.19 -8.03 14.28
CA ILE A 37 13.24 -7.56 13.36
C ILE A 37 14.14 -8.73 12.93
N VAL A 38 14.43 -8.80 11.64
CA VAL A 38 15.33 -9.76 10.99
C VAL A 38 16.33 -8.98 10.14
N GLU A 39 17.61 -9.33 10.22
CA GLU A 39 18.64 -8.83 9.29
C GLU A 39 18.72 -9.76 8.07
N LYS A 40 18.67 -9.18 6.86
CA LYS A 40 18.72 -9.91 5.58
C LYS A 40 20.17 -10.05 5.10
N CYS A 41 20.68 -9.11 4.30
CA CYS A 41 22.01 -9.20 3.68
C CYS A 41 23.09 -8.35 4.37
N GLY A 42 22.76 -7.61 5.44
CA GLY A 42 23.75 -6.81 6.17
C GLY A 42 23.17 -5.90 7.26
N PRO A 43 24.04 -5.15 7.99
CA PRO A 43 23.70 -4.43 9.23
C PRO A 43 22.77 -3.20 9.08
N ASN A 44 22.10 -3.04 7.95
CA ASN A 44 21.04 -2.04 7.76
C ASN A 44 19.94 -2.53 6.79
N ASP A 45 20.01 -3.80 6.37
CA ASP A 45 19.01 -4.44 5.52
C ASP A 45 18.07 -5.21 6.44
N LEU A 46 17.10 -4.48 6.98
CA LEU A 46 16.19 -4.93 8.02
C LEU A 46 14.84 -5.33 7.42
N GLN A 47 14.19 -6.29 8.05
CA GLN A 47 12.82 -6.67 7.78
C GLN A 47 12.09 -6.89 9.11
N THR A 48 10.92 -6.30 9.26
CA THR A 48 10.08 -6.47 10.45
C THR A 48 8.87 -7.34 10.17
N LYS A 49 8.09 -7.61 11.24
CA LYS A 49 6.78 -8.24 11.16
C LYS A 49 5.80 -7.43 10.32
N ALA A 50 5.94 -6.10 10.27
CA ALA A 50 5.07 -5.24 9.46
C ALA A 50 5.29 -5.52 7.97
N ASP A 51 6.54 -5.55 7.49
CA ASP A 51 6.90 -5.83 6.10
C ASP A 51 6.27 -7.15 5.62
N ARG A 52 6.45 -8.21 6.41
CA ARG A 52 5.91 -9.54 6.10
C ARG A 52 4.39 -9.57 6.04
N LEU A 53 3.72 -9.07 7.08
CA LEU A 53 2.25 -9.11 7.18
C LEU A 53 1.58 -8.22 6.13
N VAL A 54 2.17 -7.05 5.86
CA VAL A 54 1.66 -6.14 4.84
C VAL A 54 1.80 -6.76 3.46
N GLN A 55 2.96 -7.34 3.11
CA GLN A 55 3.09 -8.00 1.81
C GLN A 55 2.11 -9.16 1.66
N MET A 56 1.95 -10.00 2.69
CA MET A 56 0.95 -11.08 2.68
C MET A 56 -0.47 -10.54 2.44
N SER A 57 -0.85 -9.47 3.14
CA SER A 57 -2.14 -8.80 2.99
C SER A 57 -2.35 -8.25 1.58
N ILE A 58 -1.38 -7.48 1.06
CA ILE A 58 -1.47 -6.84 -0.25
C ILE A 58 -1.54 -7.89 -1.37
N CYS A 59 -0.55 -8.79 -1.42
CA CYS A 59 -0.43 -9.77 -2.49
C CYS A 59 -1.66 -10.69 -2.53
N SER A 60 -2.13 -11.18 -1.38
CA SER A 60 -3.27 -12.10 -1.33
C SER A 60 -4.58 -11.42 -1.67
N SER A 61 -4.82 -10.20 -1.16
CA SER A 61 -6.03 -9.44 -1.46
C SER A 61 -6.15 -9.10 -2.95
N LEU A 62 -5.03 -8.70 -3.58
CA LEU A 62 -5.01 -8.38 -5.00
C LEU A 62 -5.07 -9.63 -5.87
N ALA A 63 -4.31 -10.69 -5.55
CA ALA A 63 -4.34 -11.95 -6.31
C ALA A 63 -5.72 -12.62 -6.27
N ARG A 64 -6.45 -12.50 -5.16
CA ARG A 64 -7.83 -13.02 -5.04
C ARG A 64 -8.79 -12.38 -6.03
N LYS A 65 -8.65 -11.07 -6.27
CA LYS A 65 -9.53 -10.28 -7.16
C LYS A 65 -9.05 -10.22 -8.60
N PHE A 66 -7.73 -10.26 -8.80
CA PHE A 66 -7.06 -10.11 -10.08
C PHE A 66 -6.08 -11.29 -10.29
N PRO A 67 -6.60 -12.51 -10.44
CA PRO A 67 -5.79 -13.73 -10.49
C PRO A 67 -4.84 -13.81 -11.70
N ARG A 68 -5.01 -12.97 -12.72
CA ARG A 68 -4.12 -12.92 -13.89
C ARG A 68 -3.08 -11.81 -13.80
N VAL A 69 -3.18 -10.89 -12.84
CA VAL A 69 -2.18 -9.83 -12.66
C VAL A 69 -0.88 -10.43 -12.15
N THR A 70 0.26 -9.94 -12.65
CA THR A 70 1.55 -10.30 -12.04
C THR A 70 1.79 -9.40 -10.84
N ILE A 71 2.09 -9.96 -9.67
CA ILE A 71 2.41 -9.21 -8.45
C ILE A 71 3.82 -9.55 -8.02
N ILE A 72 4.65 -8.53 -7.81
CA ILE A 72 6.04 -8.64 -7.38
C ILE A 72 6.19 -7.82 -6.11
N GLY A 73 6.48 -8.50 -4.99
CA GLY A 73 6.79 -7.88 -3.72
C GLY A 73 8.29 -7.83 -3.47
N GLU A 74 8.72 -6.92 -2.60
CA GLU A 74 10.11 -6.82 -2.15
C GLU A 74 10.57 -8.06 -1.37
N GLU A 75 9.72 -8.58 -0.49
CA GLU A 75 10.14 -9.59 0.49
C GLU A 75 10.06 -11.01 -0.06
N ASP A 76 11.10 -11.81 0.21
CA ASP A 76 11.11 -13.23 -0.13
C ASP A 76 10.36 -14.02 0.95
N LEU A 77 9.05 -14.20 0.74
CA LEU A 77 8.17 -14.89 1.68
C LEU A 77 7.80 -16.28 1.17
N PRO A 78 7.83 -17.30 2.05
CA PRO A 78 7.42 -18.64 1.67
C PRO A 78 5.91 -18.69 1.44
N SER A 79 5.48 -19.52 0.47
CA SER A 79 4.06 -19.73 0.16
C SER A 79 3.33 -20.38 1.35
N HIS A 80 2.37 -19.68 1.94
CA HIS A 80 1.53 -20.18 3.03
C HIS A 80 0.09 -19.69 2.84
N ASP A 81 -0.86 -20.40 3.46
CA ASP A 81 -2.22 -19.91 3.59
C ASP A 81 -2.20 -18.60 4.38
N VAL A 82 -2.90 -17.59 3.86
CA VAL A 82 -2.97 -16.26 4.48
C VAL A 82 -4.22 -16.19 5.34
N ASP A 83 -4.06 -15.66 6.55
CA ASP A 83 -5.17 -15.43 7.48
C ASP A 83 -6.21 -14.52 6.82
N GLU A 84 -7.50 -14.92 6.87
CA GLU A 84 -8.60 -14.12 6.32
C GLU A 84 -8.70 -12.74 6.99
N GLU A 85 -8.21 -12.58 8.23
CA GLU A 85 -8.12 -11.28 8.89
C GLU A 85 -7.20 -10.30 8.15
N LEU A 86 -6.24 -10.79 7.36
CA LEU A 86 -5.33 -9.95 6.58
C LEU A 86 -5.93 -9.51 5.25
N ILE A 87 -7.05 -10.08 4.82
CA ILE A 87 -7.58 -9.83 3.48
C ILE A 87 -8.51 -8.61 3.43
N GLU A 88 -8.38 -7.80 2.38
CA GLU A 88 -9.22 -6.63 2.11
C GLU A 88 -9.98 -6.76 0.77
N ASP A 89 -11.30 -6.93 0.88
CA ASP A 89 -12.19 -7.14 -0.26
C ASP A 89 -12.85 -5.86 -0.81
N GLY A 90 -12.69 -4.72 -0.15
CA GLY A 90 -13.24 -3.44 -0.57
C GLY A 90 -12.63 -2.87 -1.86
N GLN A 91 -13.33 -1.88 -2.40
CA GLN A 91 -12.87 -1.00 -3.47
C GLN A 91 -13.31 0.43 -3.14
N CYS A 92 -12.48 1.41 -3.47
CA CYS A 92 -12.85 2.82 -3.31
C CYS A 92 -13.80 3.27 -4.44
N GLU A 93 -15.07 3.51 -4.08
CA GLU A 93 -16.12 3.97 -4.99
C GLU A 93 -15.81 5.32 -5.63
N GLU A 94 -15.11 6.23 -4.95
CA GLU A 94 -14.72 7.51 -5.55
C GLU A 94 -13.73 7.32 -6.69
N ILE A 95 -12.80 6.37 -6.57
CA ILE A 95 -11.85 6.04 -7.64
C ILE A 95 -12.61 5.45 -8.83
N LEU A 96 -13.54 4.50 -8.60
CA LEU A 96 -14.31 3.86 -9.68
C LEU A 96 -15.10 4.84 -10.56
N LYS A 97 -15.46 6.01 -10.00
CA LYS A 97 -16.23 7.08 -10.68
C LYS A 97 -15.36 8.10 -11.42
N LYS A 98 -14.04 8.11 -11.21
CA LYS A 98 -13.14 9.07 -11.87
C LYS A 98 -12.99 8.73 -13.36
N ALA A 99 -12.81 9.76 -14.17
CA ALA A 99 -12.37 9.58 -15.55
C ALA A 99 -10.90 9.14 -15.55
N PHE A 100 -10.55 8.19 -16.41
CA PHE A 100 -9.18 7.72 -16.58
C PHE A 100 -8.71 7.92 -18.02
N PRO A 101 -7.40 8.11 -18.26
CA PRO A 101 -6.89 8.34 -19.61
C PRO A 101 -7.36 7.24 -20.60
N PRO A 102 -8.03 7.61 -21.72
CA PRO A 102 -8.65 6.65 -22.65
C PRO A 102 -7.70 5.61 -23.24
N GLN A 103 -6.40 5.92 -23.32
CA GLN A 103 -5.36 5.01 -23.80
C GLN A 103 -5.26 3.73 -22.96
N TYR A 104 -5.73 3.73 -21.72
CA TYR A 104 -5.69 2.58 -20.82
C TYR A 104 -7.03 1.83 -20.72
N SER A 105 -7.99 2.17 -21.58
CA SER A 105 -9.35 1.61 -21.54
C SER A 105 -9.44 0.13 -21.87
N SER A 106 -8.50 -0.38 -22.67
CA SER A 106 -8.54 -1.74 -23.24
C SER A 106 -7.49 -2.68 -22.66
N ILE A 107 -6.80 -2.28 -21.59
CA ILE A 107 -5.77 -3.09 -20.93
C ILE A 107 -6.39 -4.37 -20.36
N LYS A 108 -5.74 -5.51 -20.60
CA LYS A 108 -6.07 -6.79 -19.98
C LYS A 108 -5.33 -6.97 -18.65
N GLU A 109 -5.90 -7.81 -17.81
CA GLU A 109 -5.40 -8.06 -16.47
C GLU A 109 -3.98 -8.67 -16.48
N GLU A 110 -3.73 -9.62 -17.37
CA GLU A 110 -2.43 -10.28 -17.58
C GLU A 110 -1.33 -9.38 -18.17
N GLU A 111 -1.68 -8.18 -18.64
CA GLU A 111 -0.73 -7.20 -19.17
C GLU A 111 -0.24 -6.21 -18.09
N LEU A 112 -0.83 -6.29 -16.89
CA LEU A 112 -0.49 -5.44 -15.75
C LEU A 112 0.49 -6.15 -14.82
N VAL A 113 1.43 -5.36 -14.31
CA VAL A 113 2.35 -5.77 -13.25
C VAL A 113 2.18 -4.84 -12.06
N VAL A 114 1.96 -5.41 -10.89
CA VAL A 114 1.91 -4.70 -9.61
C VAL A 114 3.24 -4.89 -8.89
N TRP A 115 3.87 -3.78 -8.50
CA TRP A 115 5.06 -3.74 -7.67
C TRP A 115 4.68 -3.30 -6.27
N VAL A 116 5.10 -4.07 -5.27
CA VAL A 116 4.76 -3.85 -3.86
C VAL A 116 6.02 -3.64 -3.06
N ASP A 117 6.12 -2.48 -2.42
CA ASP A 117 7.01 -2.25 -1.29
C ASP A 117 6.11 -2.19 -0.04
N PRO A 118 6.14 -3.22 0.82
CA PRO A 118 5.20 -3.34 1.92
C PRO A 118 5.49 -2.35 3.07
N LEU A 119 6.71 -1.80 3.15
CA LEU A 119 7.11 -0.89 4.20
C LEU A 119 8.39 -0.14 3.78
N ASP A 120 8.25 0.87 2.93
CA ASP A 120 9.36 1.75 2.60
C ASP A 120 9.75 2.56 3.86
N GLY A 121 11.04 2.58 4.17
CA GLY A 121 11.57 3.14 5.43
C GLY A 121 11.61 2.16 6.61
N THR A 122 11.84 0.86 6.37
CA THR A 122 11.92 -0.17 7.44
C THR A 122 12.91 0.20 8.54
N LYS A 123 14.06 0.77 8.20
CA LYS A 123 15.05 1.17 9.20
C LYS A 123 14.51 2.29 10.10
N GLU A 124 13.99 3.34 9.51
CA GLU A 124 13.35 4.46 10.19
C GLU A 124 12.19 3.98 11.07
N TYR A 125 11.40 3.00 10.60
CA TYR A 125 10.37 2.35 11.38
C TYR A 125 10.92 1.67 12.65
N THR A 126 12.06 0.96 12.55
CA THR A 126 12.70 0.35 13.73
C THR A 126 13.30 1.37 14.72
N GLU A 127 13.65 2.56 14.22
CA GLU A 127 14.18 3.67 15.02
C GLU A 127 13.08 4.58 15.60
N GLY A 128 11.81 4.34 15.23
CA GLY A 128 10.66 5.12 15.69
C GLY A 128 10.46 6.45 14.93
N LEU A 129 11.09 6.62 13.78
CA LEU A 129 10.94 7.78 12.89
C LEU A 129 9.74 7.55 11.95
N LEU A 130 8.54 7.57 12.52
CA LEU A 130 7.36 6.94 11.93
C LEU A 130 6.77 7.68 10.71
N ASP A 131 7.00 8.98 10.58
CA ASP A 131 6.53 9.80 9.45
C ASP A 131 7.28 9.53 8.14
N HIS A 132 8.47 8.92 8.21
CA HIS A 132 9.24 8.49 7.04
C HIS A 132 8.68 7.23 6.37
N VAL A 133 7.77 6.51 7.04
CA VAL A 133 7.31 5.19 6.62
C VAL A 133 6.18 5.31 5.62
N THR A 134 6.27 4.55 4.51
CA THR A 134 5.18 4.44 3.54
C THR A 134 4.92 2.99 3.12
N VAL A 135 3.75 2.75 2.55
CA VAL A 135 3.42 1.52 1.83
C VAL A 135 3.18 1.89 0.38
N LEU A 136 3.87 1.22 -0.55
CA LEU A 136 3.85 1.55 -1.96
C LEU A 136 3.24 0.41 -2.77
N ILE A 137 2.24 0.75 -3.59
CA ILE A 137 1.67 -0.18 -4.59
C ILE A 137 1.74 0.51 -5.95
N GLY A 138 2.74 0.14 -6.76
CA GLY A 138 2.92 0.64 -8.12
C GLY A 138 2.24 -0.26 -9.15
N ILE A 139 1.61 0.32 -10.17
CA ILE A 139 0.97 -0.41 -11.27
C ILE A 139 1.65 -0.03 -12.58
N ALA A 140 2.14 -1.04 -13.29
CA ALA A 140 2.85 -0.91 -14.56
C ALA A 140 2.13 -1.62 -15.70
N TYR A 141 2.25 -1.05 -16.90
CA TYR A 141 1.76 -1.59 -18.18
C TYR A 141 2.83 -1.33 -19.24
N GLU A 142 3.14 -2.35 -20.07
CA GLU A 142 4.19 -2.27 -21.10
C GLU A 142 5.54 -1.76 -20.56
N GLY A 143 5.91 -2.19 -19.36
CA GLY A 143 7.17 -1.80 -18.71
C GLY A 143 7.22 -0.36 -18.21
N LYS A 144 6.10 0.37 -18.23
CA LYS A 144 6.00 1.76 -17.73
C LYS A 144 5.08 1.81 -16.51
N ALA A 145 5.48 2.54 -15.48
CA ALA A 145 4.61 2.85 -14.36
C ALA A 145 3.50 3.81 -14.81
N ILE A 146 2.24 3.42 -14.62
CA ILE A 146 1.06 4.16 -15.11
C ILE A 146 0.12 4.63 -14.00
N ALA A 147 0.19 4.03 -12.81
CA ALA A 147 -0.57 4.44 -11.64
C ALA A 147 0.12 3.95 -10.35
N GLY A 148 -0.26 4.51 -9.20
CA GLY A 148 0.20 4.00 -7.91
C GLY A 148 -0.61 4.50 -6.71
N VAL A 149 -0.53 3.75 -5.62
CA VAL A 149 -1.00 4.16 -4.29
C VAL A 149 0.19 4.35 -3.39
N ILE A 150 0.22 5.47 -2.68
CA ILE A 150 1.08 5.67 -1.52
C ILE A 150 0.19 5.84 -0.30
N ASN A 151 0.45 5.02 0.71
CA ASN A 151 -0.19 5.08 2.01
C ASN A 151 0.89 5.48 3.03
N GLN A 152 0.69 6.58 3.76
CA GLN A 152 1.62 7.02 4.81
C GLN A 152 1.01 6.73 6.19
N PRO A 153 1.38 5.62 6.88
CA PRO A 153 0.64 5.10 8.02
C PRO A 153 0.53 6.05 9.21
N PHE A 154 1.53 6.92 9.39
CA PHE A 154 1.67 7.85 10.51
C PHE A 154 1.69 9.32 10.08
N TYR A 155 1.09 9.65 8.93
CA TYR A 155 0.95 11.05 8.52
C TYR A 155 0.41 11.92 9.68
N ASN A 156 1.04 13.07 9.94
CA ASN A 156 0.68 14.00 11.02
C ASN A 156 0.65 13.43 12.45
N TYR A 157 1.30 12.30 12.76
CA TYR A 157 1.24 11.71 14.11
C TYR A 157 1.78 12.65 15.20
N GLU A 158 2.81 13.45 14.92
CA GLU A 158 3.39 14.40 15.88
C GLU A 158 2.40 15.52 16.25
N VAL A 159 1.67 16.02 15.26
CA VAL A 159 0.63 17.05 15.47
C VAL A 159 -0.51 16.49 16.31
N ILE A 160 -0.92 15.25 16.05
CA ILE A 160 -1.96 14.56 16.84
C ILE A 160 -1.48 14.35 18.28
N ASN A 161 -0.25 13.88 18.48
CA ASN A 161 0.31 13.69 19.82
C ASN A 161 0.39 15.01 20.59
N ALA A 162 0.82 16.09 19.93
CA ALA A 162 0.81 17.42 20.52
C ALA A 162 -0.61 17.88 20.89
N LEU A 163 -1.61 17.61 20.04
CA LEU A 163 -3.01 17.95 20.30
C LEU A 163 -3.62 17.10 21.43
N ILE A 164 -3.33 15.80 21.51
CA ILE A 164 -3.80 14.89 22.57
C ILE A 164 -3.19 15.28 23.93
N LEU A 165 -1.93 15.71 23.94
CA LEU A 165 -1.27 16.20 25.16
C LEU A 165 -1.85 17.55 25.63
N LEU A 166 -2.45 18.32 24.72
CA LEU A 166 -3.08 19.62 25.02
C LEU A 166 -4.58 19.52 25.34
N GLU A 167 -5.31 18.54 24.78
CA GLU A 167 -6.76 18.37 24.98
C GLU A 167 -7.12 16.94 25.36
N ARG A 168 -7.73 16.76 26.53
CA ARG A 168 -8.04 15.43 27.09
C ARG A 168 -9.10 14.62 26.33
N HIS A 169 -9.75 15.11 25.27
CA HIS A 169 -10.84 14.42 24.57
C HIS A 169 -10.90 14.78 23.07
N ILE A 170 -10.01 14.21 22.26
CA ILE A 170 -10.22 14.14 20.80
C ILE A 170 -10.37 12.67 20.40
N SER A 171 -11.48 12.35 19.74
CA SER A 171 -11.77 11.01 19.18
C SER A 171 -10.83 10.71 18.01
N SER A 172 -10.26 9.50 18.00
CA SER A 172 -9.24 8.96 17.08
C SER A 172 -9.72 8.70 15.63
N SER A 173 -10.61 9.53 15.08
CA SER A 173 -11.16 9.35 13.73
C SER A 173 -10.56 10.26 12.66
N TYR A 174 -9.58 11.09 13.01
CA TYR A 174 -8.84 11.89 12.04
C TYR A 174 -7.43 11.34 11.92
N THR A 175 -7.04 11.01 10.67
CA THR A 175 -5.75 11.30 10.04
C THR A 175 -5.32 10.14 9.15
N PHE A 176 -5.61 10.25 7.85
CA PHE A 176 -5.00 9.38 6.85
C PHE A 176 -4.82 10.12 5.52
N CYS A 177 -3.66 9.95 4.88
CA CYS A 177 -3.42 10.41 3.52
C CYS A 177 -3.06 9.21 2.65
N SER A 178 -4.05 8.63 1.96
CA SER A 178 -3.81 7.75 0.82
C SER A 178 -3.95 8.63 -0.42
N THR A 179 -2.87 8.82 -1.17
CA THR A 179 -2.92 9.59 -2.41
C THR A 179 -2.82 8.65 -3.60
N VAL A 180 -3.74 8.82 -4.56
CA VAL A 180 -3.63 8.19 -5.87
C VAL A 180 -2.72 9.06 -6.71
N LEU A 181 -1.56 8.53 -7.11
CA LEU A 181 -0.68 9.22 -8.04
C LEU A 181 -1.06 8.85 -9.47
N ASP A 182 -1.48 9.84 -10.25
CA ASP A 182 -1.51 9.74 -11.70
C ASP A 182 -0.09 10.01 -12.20
N LEU A 183 0.61 8.94 -12.61
CA LEU A 183 2.04 9.00 -12.94
C LEU A 183 2.32 9.68 -14.29
N GLN A 184 1.29 10.17 -15.00
CA GLN A 184 1.47 10.96 -16.22
C GLN A 184 2.19 12.30 -16.00
N TYR A 185 2.48 12.68 -14.75
CA TYR A 185 3.18 13.91 -14.38
C TYR A 185 4.41 13.71 -13.47
N ILE A 186 5.03 12.52 -13.47
CA ILE A 186 6.36 12.36 -12.85
C ILE A 186 7.45 12.61 -13.92
N PRO A 187 8.26 13.67 -13.82
CA PRO A 187 9.45 13.80 -14.65
C PRO A 187 10.42 12.68 -14.26
N HIS A 188 10.65 11.74 -15.19
CA HIS A 188 11.72 10.75 -15.22
C HIS A 188 12.39 10.42 -13.88
N PHE A 189 11.80 9.49 -13.11
CA PHE A 189 12.55 8.77 -12.10
C PHE A 189 13.34 7.66 -12.81
N THR A 190 14.55 7.99 -13.25
CA THR A 190 15.54 7.01 -13.68
C THR A 190 16.65 6.93 -12.64
N ARG A 191 16.72 5.73 -12.04
CA ARG A 191 17.73 5.17 -11.12
C ARG A 191 17.65 5.61 -9.67
#